data_AF-A0A329SXT4-F1
#
_entry.id   AF-A0A329SXT4-F1
#
_cell.length_a   1.000
_cell.length_b   1.000
_cell.length_c   1.000
_cell.angle_alpha   90.00
_cell.angle_beta   90.00
_cell.angle_gamma   90.00
#
_symmetry.space_group_name_H-M   'P 1'
#
loop_
_entity.id
_entity.type
_entity.pdbx_description
1 polymer ?
#
loop_
_entity_poly.entity_id
_entity_poly.type
_entity_poly.pdbx_seq_one_letter_code
_entity_poly.pdbx_strand_id
1 'polypeptide(L)'
;MLYKLIVSGEQGNIVKLVGTHKKDGAIATLVVQLASSLEGGDLVIYRGEEVKSRHDFGKTDATAAFLPHYAAHYPNAEYTVEKVTKGYRLALVYSLCLPAVMRHHEKIHDVPLSEDLANAISSMDSEDDSFALVLSHEYIDTRIESVGIGALKGIDSVRFHALEEANTLVPAARKLKFFLVRLTHQADFAEGRLGHWEAERKESSSW
;
A
#
# COMPACT_ATOMS: atom_id res chain seq x y z
N MET A 1 -14.93 -11.31 8.00
CA MET A 1 -16.19 -10.52 8.20
C MET A 1 -16.58 -9.86 6.89
N LEU A 2 -17.86 -9.78 6.53
CA LEU A 2 -18.29 -8.99 5.36
C LEU A 2 -18.00 -7.52 5.63
N TYR A 3 -17.27 -6.87 4.73
CA TYR A 3 -16.86 -5.49 4.87
C TYR A 3 -17.74 -4.55 4.04
N LYS A 4 -18.02 -4.91 2.78
CA LYS A 4 -18.89 -4.13 1.90
C LYS A 4 -19.54 -4.98 0.82
N LEU A 5 -20.73 -4.57 0.40
CA LEU A 5 -21.36 -4.96 -0.85
C LEU A 5 -21.12 -3.85 -1.87
N ILE A 6 -20.66 -4.21 -3.06
CA ILE A 6 -20.45 -3.27 -4.17
C ILE A 6 -21.39 -3.66 -5.30
N VAL A 7 -22.17 -2.68 -5.76
CA VAL A 7 -22.96 -2.76 -6.98
C VAL A 7 -22.37 -1.76 -7.97
N SER A 8 -21.98 -2.22 -9.15
CA SER A 8 -21.46 -1.36 -10.21
C SER A 8 -22.24 -1.63 -11.49
N GLY A 9 -22.95 -0.62 -12.00
CA GLY A 9 -23.60 -0.68 -13.30
C GLY A 9 -22.65 -0.37 -14.43
N GLU A 10 -23.21 -0.22 -15.63
CA GLU A 10 -22.47 0.17 -16.82
C GLU A 10 -21.69 1.47 -16.59
N GLN A 11 -20.46 1.47 -17.08
CA GLN A 11 -19.44 2.49 -16.87
C GLN A 11 -18.86 2.61 -15.46
N GLY A 12 -19.35 1.84 -14.49
CA GLY A 12 -18.74 1.77 -13.17
C GLY A 12 -17.34 1.17 -13.25
N ASN A 13 -16.37 1.82 -12.61
CA ASN A 13 -15.00 1.33 -12.47
C ASN A 13 -14.41 1.72 -11.11
N ILE A 14 -13.27 1.12 -10.79
CA ILE A 14 -12.42 1.52 -9.67
C ILE A 14 -11.03 1.79 -10.25
N VAL A 15 -10.68 3.07 -10.38
CA VAL A 15 -9.54 3.54 -11.19
C VAL A 15 -8.19 3.14 -10.61
N LYS A 16 -8.01 3.23 -9.28
CA LYS A 16 -6.90 2.63 -8.52
C LYS A 16 -7.17 2.83 -7.04
N LEU A 17 -7.32 1.73 -6.29
CA LEU A 17 -7.45 1.75 -4.84
C LEU A 17 -6.30 0.97 -4.25
N VAL A 18 -5.61 1.58 -3.29
CA VAL A 18 -4.90 0.81 -2.27
C VAL A 18 -5.97 0.32 -1.32
N GLY A 19 -6.00 -0.99 -0.99
CA GLY A 19 -6.93 -1.52 0.00
C GLY A 19 -6.94 -0.66 1.27
N THR A 20 -8.02 0.09 1.51
CA THR A 20 -8.10 1.00 2.65
C THR A 20 -8.35 0.23 3.95
N HIS A 21 -7.50 0.54 4.93
CA HIS A 21 -7.45 0.19 6.36
C HIS A 21 -8.61 -0.62 6.98
N LYS A 22 -8.23 -1.81 7.45
CA LYS A 22 -8.23 -2.35 8.83
C LYS A 22 -9.56 -2.48 9.61
N LYS A 23 -9.94 -3.75 9.79
CA LYS A 23 -10.02 -4.30 11.16
C LYS A 23 -8.64 -4.82 11.57
N ASP A 24 -8.24 -4.61 12.83
CA ASP A 24 -7.02 -5.20 13.39
C ASP A 24 -6.96 -6.72 13.11
N GLY A 25 -5.84 -7.17 12.52
CA GLY A 25 -5.57 -8.58 12.21
C GLY A 25 -6.13 -9.11 10.89
N ALA A 26 -6.47 -8.24 9.92
CA ALA A 26 -6.84 -8.67 8.56
C ALA A 26 -5.60 -9.07 7.75
N ILE A 27 -5.54 -10.33 7.31
CA ILE A 27 -4.42 -10.94 6.56
C ILE A 27 -4.64 -11.03 5.06
N ALA A 28 -5.89 -10.90 4.60
CA ALA A 28 -6.23 -10.86 3.18
C ALA A 28 -7.59 -10.17 2.96
N THR A 29 -7.82 -9.69 1.75
CA THR A 29 -9.13 -9.27 1.26
C THR A 29 -9.65 -10.33 0.29
N LEU A 30 -10.85 -10.85 0.55
CA LEU A 30 -11.55 -11.79 -0.33
C LEU A 30 -12.66 -11.03 -1.06
N VAL A 31 -12.62 -11.05 -2.39
CA VAL A 31 -13.66 -10.52 -3.26
C VAL A 31 -14.43 -11.70 -3.84
N VAL A 32 -15.73 -11.76 -3.57
CA VAL A 32 -16.65 -12.74 -4.14
C VAL A 32 -17.58 -12.02 -5.11
N GLN A 33 -17.38 -12.27 -6.39
CA GLN A 33 -18.28 -11.85 -7.46
C GLN A 33 -19.47 -12.81 -7.49
N LEU A 34 -20.68 -12.28 -7.28
CA LEU A 34 -21.91 -13.07 -7.41
C LEU A 34 -22.22 -13.30 -8.89
N ALA A 35 -22.97 -14.37 -9.15
CA ALA A 35 -23.39 -14.75 -10.49
C ALA A 35 -24.12 -13.57 -11.15
N SER A 36 -23.59 -13.09 -12.28
CA SER A 36 -24.13 -11.98 -13.05
C SER A 36 -23.59 -12.00 -14.48
N SER A 37 -24.43 -11.66 -15.44
CA SER A 37 -24.01 -11.42 -16.81
C SER A 37 -23.39 -10.02 -16.92
N LEU A 38 -22.06 -9.96 -17.04
CA LEU A 38 -21.33 -8.70 -17.18
C LEU A 38 -20.16 -8.81 -18.18
N GLU A 39 -19.79 -7.66 -18.74
CA GLU A 39 -18.57 -7.50 -19.54
C GLU A 39 -17.65 -6.47 -18.87
N GLY A 40 -16.33 -6.67 -18.99
CA GLY A 40 -15.32 -5.89 -18.25
C GLY A 40 -15.35 -6.19 -16.74
N GLY A 41 -14.93 -5.24 -15.90
CA GLY A 41 -14.99 -5.43 -14.43
C GLY A 41 -13.93 -6.38 -13.85
N ASP A 42 -12.83 -6.62 -14.56
CA ASP A 42 -11.73 -7.47 -14.11
C ASP A 42 -11.04 -6.86 -12.88
N LEU A 43 -10.65 -7.72 -11.94
CA LEU A 43 -9.80 -7.32 -10.83
C LEU A 43 -8.35 -7.42 -11.27
N VAL A 44 -7.64 -6.30 -11.26
CA VAL A 44 -6.22 -6.24 -11.59
C VAL A 44 -5.44 -5.86 -10.35
N ILE A 45 -4.43 -6.67 -10.01
CA ILE A 45 -3.54 -6.47 -8.86
C ILE A 45 -2.19 -5.97 -9.36
N TYR A 46 -1.68 -4.93 -8.69
CA TYR A 46 -0.42 -4.27 -9.03
C TYR A 46 0.62 -4.44 -7.92
N ARG A 47 1.89 -4.41 -8.31
CA ARG A 47 3.02 -4.16 -7.42
C ARG A 47 3.84 -3.03 -8.05
N GLY A 48 3.67 -1.81 -7.53
CA GLY A 48 4.17 -0.60 -8.19
C GLY A 48 3.42 -0.36 -9.49
N GLU A 49 4.15 -0.21 -10.60
CA GLU A 49 3.58 0.00 -11.94
C GLU A 49 3.29 -1.30 -12.70
N GLU A 50 3.77 -2.44 -12.19
CA GLU A 50 3.62 -3.73 -12.85
C GLU A 50 2.31 -4.43 -12.48
N VAL A 51 1.60 -4.93 -13.49
CA VAL A 51 0.47 -5.86 -13.30
C VAL A 51 1.00 -7.22 -12.87
N LYS A 52 0.61 -7.67 -11.68
CA LYS A 52 1.01 -8.99 -11.14
C LYS A 52 -0.03 -10.07 -11.40
N SER A 53 -1.31 -9.70 -11.41
CA SER A 53 -2.39 -10.64 -11.66
C SER A 53 -3.61 -9.92 -12.19
N ARG A 54 -4.36 -10.60 -13.06
CA ARG A 54 -5.69 -10.19 -13.51
C ARG A 54 -6.63 -11.37 -13.33
N HIS A 55 -7.78 -11.12 -12.73
CA HIS A 55 -8.83 -12.11 -12.54
C HIS A 55 -10.14 -11.63 -13.18
N ASP A 56 -10.66 -12.43 -14.10
CA ASP A 56 -11.82 -12.09 -14.93
C ASP A 56 -13.15 -12.54 -14.31
N PHE A 57 -13.11 -13.30 -13.20
CA PHE A 57 -14.28 -13.87 -12.53
C PHE A 57 -15.14 -14.77 -13.44
N GLY A 58 -14.49 -15.65 -14.24
CA GLY A 58 -15.18 -16.71 -14.98
C GLY A 58 -15.86 -16.24 -16.26
N LYS A 59 -15.46 -15.08 -16.78
CA LYS A 59 -15.94 -14.58 -18.08
C LYS A 59 -15.36 -15.40 -19.24
N THR A 60 -14.08 -15.78 -19.17
CA THR A 60 -13.41 -16.62 -20.17
C THR A 60 -14.05 -17.99 -20.28
N ASP A 61 -14.46 -18.57 -19.15
CA ASP A 61 -15.10 -19.88 -19.07
C ASP A 61 -16.63 -19.83 -19.28
N ALA A 62 -17.19 -18.65 -19.55
CA ALA A 62 -18.64 -18.41 -19.71
C ALA A 62 -19.49 -18.84 -18.50
N THR A 63 -18.92 -18.90 -17.30
CA THR A 63 -19.61 -19.30 -16.06
C THR A 63 -20.07 -18.11 -15.21
N ALA A 64 -19.59 -16.90 -15.48
CA ALA A 64 -19.87 -15.69 -14.69
C ALA A 64 -21.37 -15.44 -14.46
N ALA A 65 -22.23 -15.80 -15.41
CA ALA A 65 -23.68 -15.60 -15.31
C ALA A 65 -24.39 -16.57 -14.35
N PHE A 66 -23.75 -17.69 -14.01
CA PHE A 66 -24.39 -18.82 -13.33
C PHE A 66 -23.70 -19.23 -12.03
N LEU A 67 -22.41 -18.94 -11.90
CA LEU A 67 -21.60 -19.32 -10.74
C LEU A 67 -20.95 -18.10 -10.09
N PRO A 68 -20.87 -18.07 -8.75
CA PRO A 68 -20.04 -17.08 -8.08
C PRO A 68 -18.56 -17.41 -8.30
N HIS A 69 -17.76 -16.37 -8.49
CA HIS A 69 -16.30 -16.47 -8.60
C HIS A 69 -15.65 -15.64 -7.51
N TYR A 70 -14.43 -16.00 -7.11
CA TYR A 70 -13.75 -15.30 -6.02
C TYR A 70 -12.26 -15.16 -6.28
N ALA A 71 -11.71 -14.08 -5.72
CA ALA A 71 -10.28 -13.83 -5.69
C ALA A 71 -9.89 -13.31 -4.31
N ALA A 72 -8.75 -13.77 -3.79
CA ALA A 72 -8.16 -13.26 -2.58
C ALA A 72 -6.86 -12.53 -2.91
N HIS A 73 -6.63 -11.37 -2.29
CA HIS A 73 -5.41 -10.60 -2.44
C HIS A 73 -4.92 -10.05 -1.11
N TYR A 74 -3.65 -9.65 -1.06
CA TYR A 74 -3.06 -9.06 0.12
C TYR A 74 -3.80 -7.78 0.55
N PRO A 75 -3.89 -7.49 1.87
CA PRO A 75 -4.68 -6.38 2.38
C PRO A 75 -4.26 -5.01 1.83
N ASN A 76 -2.98 -4.84 1.55
CA ASN A 76 -2.34 -3.62 1.08
C ASN A 76 -2.01 -3.65 -0.42
N ALA A 77 -2.51 -4.65 -1.15
CA ALA A 77 -2.31 -4.70 -2.59
C ALA A 77 -2.95 -3.47 -3.26
N GLU A 78 -2.20 -2.86 -4.18
CA GLU A 78 -2.78 -1.92 -5.14
C GLU A 78 -3.64 -2.69 -6.12
N TYR A 79 -4.88 -2.24 -6.32
CA TYR A 79 -5.76 -2.90 -7.26
C TYR A 79 -6.65 -1.91 -8.02
N THR A 80 -7.06 -2.33 -9.20
CA THR A 80 -8.11 -1.68 -9.98
C THR A 80 -9.23 -2.67 -10.24
N VAL A 81 -10.44 -2.15 -10.41
CA VAL A 81 -11.52 -2.90 -11.04
C VAL A 81 -11.80 -2.20 -12.34
N GLU A 82 -11.57 -2.90 -13.44
CA GLU A 82 -11.74 -2.35 -14.78
C GLU A 82 -13.19 -1.92 -15.02
N LYS A 83 -13.39 -1.10 -16.04
CA LYS A 83 -14.71 -0.58 -16.38
C LYS A 83 -15.66 -1.72 -16.71
N VAL A 84 -16.85 -1.71 -16.11
CA VAL A 84 -17.97 -2.55 -16.54
C VAL A 84 -18.52 -1.95 -17.82
N THR A 85 -18.39 -2.66 -18.94
CA THR A 85 -18.85 -2.18 -20.25
C THR A 85 -20.31 -2.52 -20.50
N LYS A 86 -20.81 -3.59 -19.88
CA LYS A 86 -22.19 -4.06 -20.03
C LYS A 86 -22.67 -4.79 -18.78
N GLY A 87 -23.93 -4.61 -18.44
CA GLY A 87 -24.58 -5.30 -17.32
C GLY A 87 -24.20 -4.74 -15.95
N TYR A 88 -24.33 -5.58 -14.92
CA TYR A 88 -24.12 -5.18 -13.53
C TYR A 88 -23.16 -6.11 -12.81
N ARG A 89 -22.18 -5.53 -12.13
CA ARG A 89 -21.25 -6.23 -11.25
C ARG A 89 -21.76 -6.18 -9.82
N LEU A 90 -21.96 -7.35 -9.22
CA LEU A 90 -22.35 -7.50 -7.82
C LEU A 90 -21.24 -8.25 -7.07
N ALA A 91 -20.56 -7.58 -6.14
CA ALA A 91 -19.43 -8.15 -5.44
C ALA A 91 -19.53 -7.96 -3.92
N LEU A 92 -19.29 -9.04 -3.19
CA LEU A 92 -19.10 -9.04 -1.74
C LEU A 92 -17.61 -8.97 -1.43
N VAL A 93 -17.21 -8.03 -0.59
CA VAL A 93 -15.81 -7.90 -0.16
C VAL A 93 -15.71 -8.20 1.32
N TYR A 94 -14.90 -9.19 1.66
CA TYR A 94 -14.64 -9.65 3.01
C TYR A 94 -13.21 -9.31 3.42
N SER A 95 -13.04 -8.87 4.66
CA SER A 95 -11.74 -8.88 5.32
C SER A 95 -11.56 -10.23 6.01
N LEU A 96 -10.53 -10.97 5.61
CA LEU A 96 -10.13 -12.23 6.23
C LEU A 96 -9.18 -11.91 7.38
N CYS A 97 -9.55 -12.31 8.60
CA CYS A 97 -8.75 -12.07 9.80
C CYS A 97 -8.28 -13.39 10.39
N LEU A 98 -7.05 -13.41 10.91
CA LEU A 98 -6.62 -14.57 11.69
C LEU A 98 -7.33 -14.59 13.06
N PRO A 99 -7.73 -15.76 13.55
CA PRO A 99 -8.15 -15.93 14.93
C PRO A 99 -7.06 -15.44 15.88
N ALA A 100 -7.44 -14.91 17.05
CA ALA A 100 -6.50 -14.35 18.03
C ALA A 100 -5.36 -15.33 18.40
N VAL A 101 -5.66 -16.62 18.46
CA VAL A 101 -4.71 -17.71 18.73
C VAL A 101 -3.69 -17.96 17.63
N MET A 102 -3.93 -17.49 16.40
CA MET A 102 -3.08 -17.72 15.23
C MET A 102 -2.33 -16.48 14.76
N ARG A 103 -2.44 -15.34 15.46
CA ARG A 103 -1.80 -14.07 15.06
C ARG A 103 -0.27 -14.17 14.96
N HIS A 104 0.37 -15.12 15.64
CA HIS A 104 1.79 -15.40 15.49
C HIS A 104 2.18 -16.01 14.12
N HIS A 105 1.21 -16.36 13.27
CA HIS A 105 1.40 -16.81 11.89
C HIS A 105 1.13 -15.74 10.84
N GLU A 106 0.88 -14.48 11.23
CA GLU A 106 0.95 -13.38 10.28
C GLU A 106 2.34 -13.41 9.63
N LYS A 107 2.40 -13.83 8.36
CA LYS A 107 3.64 -13.82 7.59
C LYS A 107 4.04 -12.38 7.38
N ILE A 108 5.07 -11.97 8.12
CA ILE A 108 5.82 -10.75 7.91
C ILE A 108 6.73 -11.03 6.71
N HIS A 109 6.26 -10.59 5.53
CA HIS A 109 6.97 -10.40 4.25
C HIS A 109 7.88 -11.51 3.65
N ASP A 110 8.43 -11.21 2.46
CA ASP A 110 9.22 -12.09 1.60
C ASP A 110 10.66 -12.15 2.12
N VAL A 111 11.07 -13.28 2.69
CA VAL A 111 12.40 -13.55 3.27
C VAL A 111 13.60 -13.10 2.39
N PRO A 112 13.58 -13.20 1.05
CA PRO A 112 14.73 -12.77 0.24
C PRO A 112 15.03 -11.27 0.37
N LEU A 113 13.99 -10.45 0.52
CA LEU A 113 14.15 -9.00 0.59
C LEU A 113 14.66 -8.55 1.96
N SER A 114 14.26 -9.23 3.05
CA SER A 114 14.71 -8.89 4.39
C SER A 114 16.17 -9.26 4.64
N GLU A 115 16.67 -10.35 4.03
CA GLU A 115 18.09 -10.71 4.06
C GLU A 115 18.97 -9.70 3.28
N ASP A 116 18.56 -9.32 2.06
CA ASP A 116 19.28 -8.31 1.27
C ASP A 116 19.35 -6.96 2.00
N LEU A 117 18.23 -6.54 2.59
CA LEU A 117 18.18 -5.33 3.41
C LEU A 117 19.03 -5.46 4.68
N ALA A 118 19.03 -6.60 5.35
CA ALA A 118 19.84 -6.81 6.56
C ALA A 118 21.34 -6.73 6.24
N ASN A 119 21.76 -7.26 5.09
CA ASN A 119 23.12 -7.14 4.59
C ASN A 119 23.47 -5.67 4.31
N ALA A 120 22.58 -4.93 3.64
CA ALA A 120 22.78 -3.52 3.37
C ALA A 120 22.91 -2.70 4.67
N ILE A 121 22.02 -2.91 5.65
CA ILE A 121 22.08 -2.27 6.98
C ILE A 121 23.40 -2.59 7.69
N SER A 122 23.86 -3.84 7.62
CA SER A 122 25.10 -4.27 8.26
C SER A 122 26.35 -3.65 7.61
N SER A 123 26.26 -3.29 6.33
CA SER A 123 27.34 -2.66 5.55
C SER A 123 27.39 -1.13 5.66
N MET A 124 26.42 -0.48 6.32
CA MET A 124 26.46 0.98 6.51
C MET A 124 27.68 1.37 7.34
N ASP A 125 28.44 2.37 6.89
CA ASP A 125 29.56 2.92 7.64
C ASP A 125 29.08 3.84 8.77
N SER A 126 29.90 4.04 9.80
CA SER A 126 29.57 4.91 10.95
C SER A 126 29.51 6.40 10.62
N GLU A 127 29.86 6.79 9.39
CA GLU A 127 29.70 8.17 8.89
C GLU A 127 28.33 8.37 8.23
N ASP A 128 27.67 7.27 7.79
CA ASP A 128 26.32 7.25 7.24
C ASP A 128 25.30 6.92 8.34
N ASP A 129 25.32 7.67 9.43
CA ASP A 129 24.54 7.38 10.65
C ASP A 129 23.01 7.44 10.46
N SER A 130 22.54 8.00 9.33
CA SER A 130 21.10 8.08 9.04
C SER A 130 20.81 8.19 7.55
N PHE A 131 19.64 7.68 7.15
CA PHE A 131 19.05 7.92 5.84
C PHE A 131 17.59 8.33 6.01
N ALA A 132 17.08 9.08 5.04
CA ALA A 132 15.68 9.49 5.01
C ALA A 132 14.92 8.73 3.92
N LEU A 133 13.73 8.24 4.27
CA LEU A 133 12.77 7.69 3.32
C LEU A 133 11.60 8.66 3.20
N VAL A 134 11.46 9.31 2.04
CA VAL A 134 10.31 10.18 1.77
C VAL A 134 9.06 9.30 1.60
N LEU A 135 8.05 9.59 2.43
CA LEU A 135 6.77 8.89 2.35
C LEU A 135 6.03 9.31 1.08
N SER A 136 5.48 8.32 0.37
CA SER A 136 4.83 8.52 -0.93
C SER A 136 3.38 8.98 -0.81
N HIS A 137 2.74 8.80 0.34
CA HIS A 137 1.40 9.30 0.60
C HIS A 137 1.43 10.55 1.47
N GLU A 138 0.41 11.40 1.29
CA GLU A 138 0.09 12.45 2.25
C GLU A 138 -0.58 11.85 3.49
N TYR A 139 -0.12 12.30 4.66
CA TYR A 139 -0.63 11.88 5.95
C TYR A 139 -1.21 13.06 6.70
N ILE A 140 -2.25 12.77 7.48
CA ILE A 140 -2.85 13.74 8.40
C ILE A 140 -2.09 13.65 9.71
N ASP A 141 -1.52 14.76 10.18
CA ASP A 141 -0.69 14.85 11.39
C ASP A 141 -1.34 14.17 12.60
N THR A 142 -2.63 14.46 12.86
CA THR A 142 -3.37 13.88 14.00
C THR A 142 -3.46 12.35 13.96
N ARG A 143 -3.38 11.74 12.77
CA ARG A 143 -3.38 10.28 12.63
C ARG A 143 -2.00 9.69 12.88
N ILE A 144 -0.94 10.36 12.42
CA ILE A 144 0.44 9.96 12.71
C ILE A 144 0.71 10.07 14.21
N GLU A 145 0.24 11.15 14.85
CA GLU A 145 0.38 11.34 16.29
C GLU A 145 -0.37 10.28 17.12
N SER A 146 -1.55 9.86 16.67
CA SER A 146 -2.39 8.91 17.43
C SER A 146 -2.01 7.44 17.28
N VAL A 147 -1.60 7.00 16.07
CA VAL A 147 -1.31 5.57 15.81
C VAL A 147 0.08 5.33 15.22
N GLY A 148 0.92 6.37 15.10
CA GLY A 148 2.32 6.27 14.67
C GLY A 148 2.48 5.58 13.33
N ILE A 149 3.39 4.61 13.28
CA ILE A 149 3.64 3.72 12.14
C ILE A 149 2.35 3.05 11.64
N GLY A 150 1.39 2.79 12.52
CA GLY A 150 0.10 2.21 12.16
C GLY A 150 -0.73 3.06 11.19
N ALA A 151 -0.40 4.35 11.04
CA ALA A 151 -1.00 5.26 10.07
C ALA A 151 -0.49 5.05 8.65
N LEU A 152 0.71 4.48 8.45
CA LEU A 152 1.34 4.28 7.14
C LEU A 152 0.47 3.39 6.25
N LYS A 153 0.49 3.68 4.94
CA LYS A 153 -0.34 3.01 3.93
C LYS A 153 0.44 2.66 2.68
N GLY A 154 -0.09 1.70 1.92
CA GLY A 154 0.45 1.30 0.63
C GLY A 154 1.94 0.99 0.71
N ILE A 155 2.70 1.56 -0.22
CA ILE A 155 4.15 1.35 -0.32
C ILE A 155 4.93 1.80 0.92
N ASP A 156 4.46 2.80 1.66
CA ASP A 156 5.15 3.31 2.85
C ASP A 156 5.12 2.29 3.98
N SER A 157 3.96 1.65 4.20
CA SER A 157 3.82 0.58 5.18
C SER A 157 4.64 -0.65 4.80
N VAL A 158 4.66 -1.00 3.50
CA VAL A 158 5.47 -2.14 3.00
C VAL A 158 6.96 -1.89 3.22
N ARG A 159 7.47 -0.70 2.84
CA ARG A 159 8.87 -0.33 3.03
C ARG A 159 9.27 -0.35 4.50
N PHE A 160 8.43 0.22 5.37
CA PHE A 160 8.69 0.23 6.81
C PHE A 160 8.81 -1.18 7.37
N HIS A 161 7.84 -2.07 7.10
CA HIS A 161 7.87 -3.42 7.66
C HIS A 161 9.01 -4.28 7.10
N ALA A 162 9.41 -4.08 5.84
CA ALA A 162 10.59 -4.73 5.29
C ALA A 162 11.87 -4.30 6.02
N LEU A 163 12.01 -3.01 6.33
CA LEU A 163 13.13 -2.49 7.14
C LEU A 163 13.07 -3.00 8.58
N GLU A 164 11.89 -3.05 9.19
CA GLU A 164 11.68 -3.56 10.55
C GLU A 164 12.10 -5.04 10.67
N GLU A 165 11.71 -5.87 9.69
CA GLU A 165 12.07 -7.28 9.63
C GLU A 165 13.59 -7.46 9.44
N ALA A 166 14.18 -6.76 8.47
CA ALA A 166 15.62 -6.78 8.26
C ALA A 166 16.38 -6.37 9.53
N ASN A 167 15.85 -5.40 10.28
CA ASN A 167 16.41 -4.94 11.55
C ASN A 167 16.35 -6.00 12.68
N THR A 168 15.53 -7.04 12.55
CA THR A 168 15.54 -8.18 13.47
C THR A 168 16.70 -9.14 13.21
N LEU A 169 17.22 -9.17 11.97
CA LEU A 169 18.28 -10.05 11.53
C LEU A 169 19.69 -9.47 11.79
N VAL A 170 19.80 -8.16 12.02
CA VAL A 170 21.09 -7.51 12.26
C VAL A 170 21.54 -7.58 13.73
N PRO A 171 22.86 -7.59 14.01
CA PRO A 171 23.39 -7.52 15.37
C PRO A 171 22.89 -6.29 16.13
N ALA A 172 22.77 -6.38 17.46
CA ALA A 172 22.27 -5.28 18.30
C ALA A 172 23.01 -3.95 18.09
N ALA A 173 24.30 -3.99 17.81
CA ALA A 173 25.13 -2.81 17.54
C ALA A 173 24.81 -2.10 16.22
N ARG A 174 24.14 -2.78 15.29
CA ARG A 174 23.77 -2.29 13.96
C ARG A 174 22.27 -2.03 13.81
N LYS A 175 21.49 -2.19 14.89
CA LYS A 175 20.05 -1.99 14.83
C LYS A 175 19.72 -0.53 14.57
N LEU A 176 18.95 -0.30 13.51
CA LEU A 176 18.40 1.00 13.18
C LEU A 176 17.32 1.40 14.19
N LYS A 177 17.21 2.71 14.42
CA LYS A 177 16.09 3.34 15.12
C LYS A 177 15.25 4.08 14.09
N PHE A 178 13.95 3.82 14.08
CA PHE A 178 13.04 4.44 13.14
C PHE A 178 12.35 5.64 13.77
N PHE A 179 12.27 6.73 13.01
CA PHE A 179 11.58 7.96 13.40
C PHE A 179 10.65 8.39 12.27
N LEU A 180 9.46 8.88 12.64
CA LEU A 180 8.60 9.62 11.73
C LEU A 180 8.85 11.10 11.97
N VAL A 181 9.34 11.79 10.94
CA VAL A 181 9.70 13.22 11.01
C VAL A 181 8.86 14.01 10.01
N ARG A 182 8.44 15.21 10.41
CA ARG A 182 7.71 16.14 9.54
C ARG A 182 8.70 17.14 8.96
N LEU A 183 9.05 16.96 7.69
CA LEU A 183 9.89 17.91 6.97
C LEU A 183 9.07 19.17 6.65
N THR A 184 9.49 20.32 7.17
CA THR A 184 8.91 21.61 6.81
C THR A 184 9.89 22.33 5.89
N HIS A 185 9.54 22.46 4.61
CA HIS A 185 10.38 23.18 3.65
C HIS A 185 9.92 24.64 3.54
N GLN A 186 10.68 25.56 4.14
CA GLN A 186 10.45 26.99 3.98
C GLN A 186 11.25 27.50 2.77
N ALA A 187 10.56 27.91 1.71
CA ALA A 187 11.17 28.56 0.55
C ALA A 187 10.94 30.07 0.65
N ASP A 188 11.97 30.82 1.04
CA ASP A 188 11.91 32.27 1.01
C ASP A 188 12.19 32.76 -0.42
N PHE A 189 11.17 33.32 -1.07
CA PHE A 189 11.33 34.02 -2.33
C PHE A 189 11.58 35.50 -2.02
N ALA A 190 12.78 35.99 -2.30
CA ALA A 190 13.03 37.43 -2.23
C ALA A 190 12.21 38.12 -3.34
N GLU A 191 11.22 38.94 -2.96
CA GLU A 191 10.53 39.83 -3.90
C GLU A 191 11.47 40.97 -4.32
N GLY A 192 12.30 40.69 -5.33
CA GLY A 192 13.05 41.69 -6.06
C GLY A 192 12.19 42.31 -7.15
N ARG A 193 12.10 43.66 -7.18
CA ARG A 193 11.48 44.40 -8.28
C ARG A 193 12.14 44.03 -9.62
N LEU A 194 11.27 43.78 -10.60
CA LEU A 194 11.52 43.48 -12.00
C LEU A 194 12.86 43.98 -12.56
N GLY A 195 13.81 43.06 -12.75
CA GLY A 195 15.06 43.32 -13.46
C GLY A 195 16.13 42.29 -13.14
N HIS A 196 16.27 41.29 -14.02
CA HIS A 196 17.46 40.45 -14.27
C HIS A 196 18.45 40.24 -13.10
N TRP A 197 18.45 39.04 -12.50
CA TRP A 197 19.50 38.00 -12.40
C TRP A 197 19.19 37.07 -11.20
N GLU A 198 19.87 35.91 -11.16
CA GLU A 198 19.60 34.68 -10.41
C GLU A 198 19.09 34.84 -8.96
N ALA A 199 17.95 34.21 -8.68
CA ALA A 199 17.43 34.08 -7.32
C ALA A 199 18.34 33.12 -6.52
N GLU A 200 19.10 33.66 -5.55
CA GLU A 200 19.77 32.83 -4.55
C GLU A 200 18.72 32.04 -3.78
N ARG A 201 18.66 30.74 -4.05
CA ARG A 201 17.81 29.79 -3.35
C ARG A 201 18.53 29.39 -2.07
N LYS A 202 18.17 30.02 -0.95
CA LYS A 202 18.56 29.52 0.38
C LYS A 202 17.56 28.46 0.80
N GLU A 203 17.91 27.20 0.54
CA GLU A 203 17.19 26.06 1.08
C GLU A 203 17.74 25.75 2.47
N SER A 204 16.88 25.74 3.48
CA SER A 204 17.24 25.24 4.81
C SER A 204 16.23 24.18 5.21
N SER A 205 16.72 23.03 5.65
CA SER A 205 15.91 21.93 6.16
C SER A 205 16.18 21.77 7.65
N SER A 206 15.13 21.81 8.46
CA SER A 206 15.18 21.40 9.86
C SER A 206 14.47 20.06 10.04
N TRP A 207 15.10 19.17 10.81
CA TRP A 207 14.64 17.83 11.11
C TRP A 207 13.86 17.79 12.43
#